data_AF-A0A3D3MCD0-F1
#
_entry.id   AF-A0A3D3MCD0-F1
#
_cell.length_a   1.000
_cell.length_b   1.000
_cell.length_c   1.000
_cell.angle_alpha   90.00
_cell.angle_beta   90.00
_cell.angle_gamma   90.00
#
_symmetry.space_group_name_H-M   'P 1'
#
loop_
_entity.id
_entity.type
_entity.pdbx_description
1 polymer ?
#
loop_
_entity_poly.entity_id
_entity_poly.type
_entity_poly.pdbx_seq_one_letter_code
_entity_poly.pdbx_strand_id
1 'polypeptide(L)'
;MIRLIKTIPVFPVRNIDKAVMFYKAQFGFDCRHKETTFAILIRDGIELHLWASCNNNWKWKNIFLFLKPISSGTESFLAGTHSCRIEV
;
A
#
# COMPACT_ATOMS: atom_id res chain seq x y z
N MET A 1 -21.44 -0.31 21.18
CA MET A 1 -21.40 0.05 19.74
C MET A 1 -20.00 0.58 19.44
N ILE A 2 -19.33 0.06 18.42
CA ILE A 2 -17.98 0.53 18.03
C ILE A 2 -18.12 1.87 17.31
N ARG A 3 -17.29 2.86 17.65
CA ARG A 3 -17.31 4.19 17.02
C ARG A 3 -16.32 4.20 15.86
N LEU A 4 -16.76 4.58 14.66
CA LEU A 4 -15.83 4.75 13.53
C LEU A 4 -15.23 6.17 13.61
N ILE A 5 -13.90 6.27 13.65
CA ILE A 5 -13.16 7.53 13.88
C ILE A 5 -12.80 8.20 12.55
N LYS A 6 -12.10 7.50 11.66
CA LYS A 6 -11.71 8.02 10.34
C LYS A 6 -11.43 6.90 9.33
N THR A 7 -11.47 7.26 8.05
CA THR A 7 -11.02 6.41 6.95
C THR A 7 -9.58 6.77 6.57
N ILE A 8 -8.77 5.75 6.30
CA ILE A 8 -7.37 5.90 5.90
C ILE A 8 -7.18 5.12 4.59
N PRO A 9 -7.01 5.80 3.45
CA PRO A 9 -6.66 5.12 2.21
C PRO A 9 -5.32 4.38 2.34
N VAL A 10 -5.25 3.17 1.79
CA VAL A 10 -4.07 2.29 1.87
C VAL A 10 -3.70 1.81 0.47
N PHE A 11 -2.61 2.33 -0.09
CA PHE A 11 -2.27 2.17 -1.49
C PHE A 11 -1.04 1.26 -1.67
N PRO A 12 -1.19 0.08 -2.30
CA PRO A 12 -0.07 -0.70 -2.79
C PRO A 12 0.70 0.02 -3.89
N VAL A 13 2.01 0.15 -3.70
CA VAL A 13 2.93 0.77 -4.64
C VAL A 13 4.11 -0.14 -4.94
N ARG A 14 4.67 -0.06 -6.15
CA ARG A 14 5.82 -0.90 -6.53
C ARG A 14 7.12 -0.47 -5.86
N ASN A 15 7.24 0.81 -5.52
CA ASN A 15 8.44 1.38 -4.93
C ASN A 15 8.03 2.53 -4.00
N ILE A 16 8.36 2.40 -2.71
CA ILE A 16 7.96 3.36 -1.67
C ILE A 16 8.59 4.73 -1.94
N ASP A 17 9.90 4.80 -2.20
CA ASP A 17 10.59 6.08 -2.39
C ASP A 17 10.02 6.88 -3.56
N LYS A 18 9.81 6.22 -4.71
CA LYS A 18 9.21 6.85 -5.89
C LYS A 18 7.79 7.33 -5.61
N ALA A 19 6.99 6.54 -4.89
CA ALA A 19 5.64 6.92 -4.54
C ALA A 19 5.61 8.11 -3.57
N VAL A 20 6.43 8.09 -2.52
CA VAL A 20 6.56 9.21 -1.58
C VAL A 20 6.97 10.49 -2.31
N MET A 21 7.98 10.43 -3.18
CA MET A 21 8.40 11.58 -4.00
C MET A 21 7.26 12.09 -4.89
N PHE A 22 6.54 11.19 -5.55
CA PHE A 22 5.41 11.54 -6.41
C PHE A 22 4.30 12.24 -5.62
N TYR A 23 3.86 11.67 -4.50
CA TYR A 23 2.79 12.26 -3.69
C TYR A 23 3.18 13.58 -3.05
N LYS A 24 4.46 13.73 -2.67
CA LYS A 24 4.98 15.02 -2.21
C LYS A 24 4.98 16.06 -3.31
N ALA A 25 5.53 15.73 -4.48
CA ALA A 25 5.68 16.69 -5.59
C ALA A 25 4.35 17.08 -6.25
N GLN A 26 3.45 16.11 -6.45
CA GLN A 26 2.19 16.32 -7.17
C GLN A 26 1.04 16.77 -6.27
N PHE A 27 1.01 16.25 -5.05
CA PHE A 27 -0.12 16.42 -4.15
C PHE A 27 0.27 17.07 -2.82
N GLY A 28 1.50 17.55 -2.65
CA GLY A 28 1.92 18.31 -1.47
C GLY A 28 1.85 17.54 -0.16
N PHE A 29 1.87 16.20 -0.19
CA PHE A 29 1.92 15.41 1.04
C PHE A 29 3.30 15.47 1.70
N ASP A 30 3.31 15.50 3.03
CA ASP A 30 4.51 15.27 3.82
C ASP A 30 4.62 13.81 4.25
N CYS A 31 5.85 13.31 4.31
CA CYS A 31 6.13 11.94 4.73
C CYS A 31 6.38 11.90 6.24
N ARG A 32 5.36 11.50 7.01
CA ARG A 32 5.45 11.37 8.47
C ARG A 32 6.34 10.21 8.89
N HIS A 33 6.25 9.09 8.18
CA HIS A 33 6.98 7.86 8.49
C HIS A 33 7.38 7.14 7.21
N LYS A 34 8.59 6.58 7.16
CA LYS A 34 9.07 5.81 6.01
C LYS A 34 9.93 4.64 6.44
N GLU A 35 9.61 3.49 5.88
CA GLU A 35 10.37 2.24 5.94
C GLU A 35 10.59 1.72 4.51
N THR A 36 11.34 0.64 4.38
CA THR A 36 11.59 -0.01 3.08
C THR A 36 10.29 -0.44 2.37
N THR A 37 9.30 -0.92 3.13
CA THR A 37 8.08 -1.52 2.59
C THR A 37 6.81 -0.75 2.94
N PHE A 38 6.93 0.38 3.64
CA PHE A 38 5.77 1.10 4.14
C PHE A 38 6.07 2.60 4.28
N ALA A 39 5.08 3.44 4.06
CA ALA A 39 5.19 4.86 4.36
C ALA A 39 3.83 5.43 4.79
N ILE A 40 3.88 6.48 5.61
CA ILE A 40 2.70 7.25 5.99
C ILE A 40 2.87 8.67 5.50
N LEU A 41 1.93 9.09 4.66
CA LEU A 41 1.82 10.42 4.12
C LEU A 41 0.70 11.17 4.82
N ILE A 42 0.93 12.45 5.12
CA ILE A 42 -0.05 13.32 5.75
C ILE A 42 -0.18 14.64 4.99
N ARG A 43 -1.40 15.18 4.95
CA ARG A 43 -1.67 16.52 4.45
C ARG A 43 -3.03 16.99 4.96
N ASP A 44 -3.13 18.20 5.52
CA ASP A 44 -4.40 18.84 5.85
C ASP A 44 -5.40 17.95 6.63
N GLY A 45 -4.88 17.10 7.54
CA GLY A 45 -5.69 16.13 8.31
C GLY A 45 -6.00 14.80 7.61
N ILE A 46 -5.63 14.65 6.34
CA ILE A 46 -5.69 13.39 5.58
C ILE A 46 -4.45 12.56 5.91
N GLU A 47 -4.66 11.27 6.19
CA GLU A 47 -3.61 10.27 6.37
C GLU A 47 -3.71 9.23 5.24
N LEU A 48 -2.61 8.98 4.55
CA LEU A 48 -2.50 8.02 3.46
C LEU A 48 -1.38 7.03 3.79
N HIS A 49 -1.68 5.74 3.73
CA HIS A 49 -0.69 4.68 3.92
C HIS A 49 -0.26 4.12 2.57
N LEU A 50 1.04 3.99 2.36
CA LEU A 50 1.63 3.32 1.21
C LEU A 50 2.27 2.03 1.68
N TRP A 51 2.12 0.95 0.92
CA TRP A 51 2.80 -0.32 1.22
C TRP A 51 3.35 -0.98 -0.03
N ALA A 52 4.46 -1.70 0.11
CA ALA A 52 5.19 -2.25 -1.01
C ALA A 52 4.51 -3.50 -1.59
N SER A 53 4.02 -3.37 -2.81
CA SER A 53 3.54 -4.45 -3.66
C SER A 53 4.55 -4.63 -4.79
N CYS A 54 5.62 -5.35 -4.49
CA CYS A 54 6.78 -5.54 -5.38
C CYS A 54 7.20 -7.00 -5.56
N ASN A 55 6.52 -7.95 -4.92
CA ASN A 55 6.84 -9.36 -5.03
C ASN A 55 6.51 -9.87 -6.44
N ASN A 56 7.51 -10.34 -7.18
CA ASN A 56 7.33 -10.92 -8.52
C ASN A 56 7.38 -12.46 -8.49
N ASN A 57 7.60 -13.09 -7.32
CA ASN A 57 7.76 -14.54 -7.21
C ASN A 57 6.50 -15.31 -7.61
N TRP A 58 5.32 -14.67 -7.56
CA TRP A 58 4.06 -15.26 -8.02
C TRP A 58 4.09 -15.65 -9.50
N LYS A 59 4.90 -14.99 -10.34
CA LYS A 59 5.04 -15.32 -11.77
C LYS A 59 5.68 -16.68 -12.01
N TRP A 60 6.47 -17.15 -11.05
CA TRP A 60 7.20 -18.41 -11.11
C TRP A 60 6.55 -19.51 -10.26
N LYS A 61 5.37 -19.25 -9.68
CA LYS A 61 4.61 -20.31 -9.01
C LYS A 61 4.15 -21.33 -10.07
N ASN A 62 4.30 -22.60 -9.71
CA ASN A 62 3.95 -23.75 -10.54
C ASN A 62 2.47 -23.71 -10.96
N ILE A 63 2.15 -24.36 -12.09
CA ILE A 63 0.82 -24.45 -12.70
C ILE A 63 -0.24 -25.06 -11.76
N PHE A 64 0.18 -25.75 -10.70
CA PHE A 64 -0.68 -26.29 -9.63
C PHE A 64 -1.17 -25.21 -8.64
N LEU A 65 -1.55 -24.02 -9.13
CA LEU A 65 -2.06 -22.92 -8.30
C LEU A 65 -3.32 -23.30 -7.51
N PHE A 66 -4.09 -24.28 -7.98
CA PHE A 66 -5.24 -24.82 -7.27
C PHE A 66 -4.87 -25.52 -5.95
N LEU A 67 -3.66 -26.07 -5.83
CA LEU A 67 -3.15 -26.65 -4.58
C LEU A 67 -2.44 -25.62 -3.72
N LYS A 68 -1.76 -24.64 -4.35
CA LYS A 68 -0.97 -23.62 -3.64
C LYS A 68 -1.23 -22.23 -4.20
N PRO A 69 -2.33 -21.58 -3.77
CA PRO A 69 -2.72 -20.27 -4.29
C PRO A 69 -1.67 -19.21 -3.99
N ILE A 70 -1.71 -18.12 -4.75
CA ILE A 70 -0.92 -16.92 -4.50
C ILE A 70 -1.49 -16.23 -3.25
N SER A 71 -0.67 -16.00 -2.23
CA SER A 71 -1.14 -15.65 -0.88
C SER A 71 -0.12 -14.87 -0.05
N SER A 72 0.88 -14.24 -0.68
CA SER A 72 1.90 -13.46 0.06
C SER A 72 1.41 -12.08 0.46
N GLY A 73 0.36 -11.57 -0.20
CA GLY A 73 -0.20 -10.24 0.07
C GLY A 73 0.70 -9.10 -0.39
N THR A 74 1.79 -9.39 -1.11
CA THR A 74 2.79 -8.41 -1.60
C THR A 74 3.01 -8.48 -3.10
N GLU A 75 2.15 -9.21 -3.80
CA GLU A 75 2.25 -9.47 -5.23
C GLU A 75 2.24 -8.19 -6.04
N SER A 76 3.15 -8.08 -7.02
CA SER A 76 3.34 -6.87 -7.84
C SER A 76 2.14 -6.45 -8.68
N PHE A 77 1.14 -7.32 -8.86
CA PHE A 77 -0.10 -7.00 -9.56
C PHE A 77 -1.10 -6.25 -8.66
N LEU A 78 -0.88 -6.23 -7.34
CA LEU A 78 -1.71 -5.46 -6.42
C LEU A 78 -1.41 -3.96 -6.51
N ALA A 79 -0.23 -3.56 -6.99
CA ALA A 79 0.13 -2.16 -7.17
C ALA A 79 -0.87 -1.43 -8.08
N GLY A 80 -1.43 -0.33 -7.59
CA GLY A 80 -2.49 0.43 -8.26
C GLY A 80 -3.91 -0.04 -7.94
N THR A 81 -4.08 -1.15 -7.22
CA THR A 81 -5.34 -1.38 -6.48
C THR A 81 -5.40 -0.40 -5.32
N HIS A 82 -6.59 -0.07 -4.84
CA HIS A 82 -6.75 0.84 -3.71
C HIS A 82 -7.61 0.15 -2.66
N SER A 83 -7.16 0.18 -1.41
CA SER A 83 -7.95 -0.25 -0.27
C SER A 83 -8.09 0.88 0.75
N CYS A 84 -8.92 0.66 1.76
CA CYS A 84 -9.14 1.62 2.82
C CYS A 84 -9.22 0.89 4.16
N ARG A 85 -8.57 1.48 5.17
CA ARG A 85 -8.68 1.08 6.57
C ARG A 85 -9.68 2.00 7.28
N ILE A 86 -10.44 1.45 8.21
CA ILE A 86 -11.27 2.22 9.14
C ILE A 86 -10.57 2.21 10.49
N GLU A 87 -10.35 3.40 11.06
CA GLU A 87 -9.95 3.57 12.45
C GLU A 87 -11.22 3.50 13.32
N VAL A 88 -11.20 2.66 14.34
CA VAL A 88 -12.34 2.37 15.23
C VAL A 88 -11.97 2.60 16.70
#